data_AF-A0A8J8A7K7-F1
#
_entry.id   AF-A0A8J8A7K7-F1
#
_cell.length_a   1.000
_cell.length_b   1.000
_cell.length_c   1.000
_cell.angle_alpha   90.00
_cell.angle_beta   90.00
_cell.angle_gamma   90.00
#
_symmetry.space_group_name_H-M   'P 1'
#
loop_
_entity.id
_entity.type
_entity.pdbx_description
1 polymer ?
#
loop_
_entity_poly.entity_id
_entity_poly.type
_entity_poly.pdbx_seq_one_letter_code
_entity_poly.pdbx_strand_id
1 'polypeptide(L)'
;MRRNGKEGKDRAPGRPQRKGQEVASRPWIFRGLDRNRVTAKNILWHELIGLKAKIIRASHPELVGIEGYVLDETRNTLTICGERVWVIPKDVVELEFEVGDKRIRINGRELIGRPEMRLKKRWRR
;
A
#
# COMPACT_ATOMS: atom_id res chain seq x y z
N MET A 1 29.58 31.41 1.24
CA MET A 1 28.22 31.70 0.70
C MET A 1 27.26 30.59 1.11
N ARG A 2 26.31 30.89 2.00
CA ARG A 2 25.26 29.96 2.47
C ARG A 2 24.08 30.00 1.49
N ARG A 3 23.68 28.87 0.91
CA ARG A 3 22.43 28.77 0.13
C ARG A 3 21.31 28.29 1.05
N ASN A 4 20.33 29.18 1.27
CA ASN A 4 19.11 28.94 2.03
C ASN A 4 18.29 27.81 1.41
N GLY A 5 18.24 26.66 2.09
CA GLY A 5 17.26 25.62 1.83
C GLY A 5 15.93 26.03 2.45
N LYS A 6 14.92 26.31 1.62
CA LYS A 6 13.55 26.48 2.09
C LYS A 6 13.12 25.19 2.81
N GLU A 7 13.00 25.27 4.13
CA GLU A 7 12.42 24.23 4.98
C GLU A 7 11.02 23.89 4.46
N GLY A 8 10.82 22.63 4.05
CA GLY A 8 9.50 22.09 3.76
C GLY A 8 8.70 21.99 5.06
N LYS A 9 7.91 23.03 5.37
CA LYS A 9 7.09 23.17 6.58
C LYS A 9 5.91 22.18 6.69
N ASP A 10 5.77 21.25 5.74
CA ASP A 10 4.66 20.30 5.67
C ASP A 10 5.05 18.84 5.96
N ARG A 11 6.25 18.59 6.50
CA ARG A 11 6.63 17.23 6.91
C ARG A 11 5.94 16.90 8.23
N ALA A 12 4.90 16.08 8.15
CA ALA A 12 4.35 15.42 9.34
C ALA A 12 5.50 14.75 10.13
N PRO A 13 5.52 14.88 11.47
CA PRO A 13 6.55 14.22 12.28
C PRO A 13 6.55 12.73 11.96
N GLY A 14 7.73 12.15 11.77
CA GLY A 14 7.89 10.75 11.41
C GLY A 14 7.14 9.86 12.40
N ARG A 15 6.14 9.13 11.92
CA ARG A 15 5.41 8.15 12.74
C ARG A 15 6.42 7.10 13.20
N PRO A 16 6.50 6.78 14.51
CA PRO A 16 7.43 5.79 15.01
C PRO A 16 7.19 4.44 14.31
N GLN A 17 8.21 3.94 13.62
CA GLN A 17 8.16 2.71 12.82
C GLN A 17 7.85 1.45 13.67
N ARG A 18 7.98 1.56 15.00
CA ARG A 18 7.87 0.46 15.97
C ARG A 18 6.46 -0.14 16.11
N LYS A 19 5.37 0.59 15.84
CA LYS A 19 4.00 0.05 16.02
C LYS A 19 3.61 -1.04 15.01
N GLY A 20 4.31 -1.17 13.89
CA GLY A 20 3.99 -2.19 12.88
C GLY A 20 4.36 -3.61 13.29
N GLN A 21 5.45 -3.78 14.05
CA GLN A 21 6.00 -5.10 14.37
C GLN A 21 5.08 -5.94 15.28
N GLU A 22 4.31 -5.31 16.16
CA GLU A 22 3.32 -6.02 17.00
C GLU A 22 2.19 -6.66 16.18
N VAL A 23 1.86 -6.06 15.02
CA VAL A 23 0.78 -6.54 14.14
C VAL A 23 1.21 -7.73 13.28
N ALA A 24 2.52 -7.86 13.00
CA ALA A 24 3.09 -9.03 12.31
C ALA A 24 2.79 -10.35 13.04
N SER A 25 2.57 -10.29 14.35
CA SER A 25 2.25 -11.46 15.17
C SER A 25 0.77 -11.90 15.09
N ARG A 26 -0.12 -11.14 14.41
CA ARG A 26 -1.57 -11.41 14.37
C ARG A 26 -2.18 -11.29 12.97
N PRO A 27 -1.71 -12.05 11.96
CA PRO A 27 -2.25 -12.00 10.59
C PRO A 27 -3.74 -12.40 10.51
N TRP A 28 -4.27 -13.09 11.52
CA TRP A 28 -5.68 -13.50 11.59
C TRP A 28 -6.66 -12.33 11.73
N ILE A 29 -6.24 -11.15 12.18
CA ILE A 29 -7.14 -9.96 12.27
C ILE A 29 -7.65 -9.55 10.88
N PHE A 30 -6.95 -9.94 9.83
CA PHE A 30 -7.33 -9.69 8.45
C PHE A 30 -8.06 -10.88 7.81
N ARG A 31 -8.26 -12.02 8.50
CA ARG A 31 -9.06 -13.14 7.99
C ARG A 31 -10.54 -12.88 8.24
N GLY A 32 -11.38 -13.12 7.23
CA GLY A 32 -12.85 -13.03 7.35
C GLY A 32 -13.47 -11.64 7.13
N LEU A 33 -12.70 -10.61 6.80
CA LEU A 33 -13.25 -9.35 6.30
C LEU A 33 -13.85 -9.59 4.90
N ASP A 34 -15.15 -9.32 4.72
CA ASP A 34 -15.81 -9.41 3.41
C ASP A 34 -15.21 -8.37 2.44
N ARG A 35 -14.32 -8.86 1.58
CA ARG A 35 -13.59 -8.07 0.58
C ARG A 35 -14.05 -8.38 -0.84
N ASN A 36 -15.09 -9.21 -1.00
CA ASN A 36 -15.53 -9.71 -2.30
C ASN A 36 -16.07 -8.63 -3.25
N ARG A 37 -16.23 -7.39 -2.75
CA ARG A 37 -16.65 -6.23 -3.54
C ARG A 37 -15.51 -5.54 -4.29
N VAL A 38 -14.24 -5.89 -4.02
CA VAL A 38 -13.09 -5.36 -4.76
C VAL A 38 -12.99 -6.05 -6.12
N THR A 39 -12.81 -5.26 -7.18
CA THR A 39 -12.70 -5.71 -8.56
C THR A 39 -11.59 -4.96 -9.27
N ALA A 40 -11.10 -5.49 -10.39
CA ALA A 40 -10.10 -4.81 -11.22
C ALA A 40 -10.54 -3.40 -11.67
N LYS A 41 -11.86 -3.17 -11.79
CA LYS A 41 -12.42 -1.87 -12.19
C LYS A 41 -12.43 -0.83 -11.07
N ASN A 42 -12.55 -1.26 -9.81
CA ASN A 42 -12.78 -0.34 -8.68
C ASN A 42 -11.60 -0.22 -7.71
N ILE A 43 -10.64 -1.13 -7.78
CA ILE A 43 -9.51 -1.21 -6.85
C ILE A 43 -8.69 0.08 -6.76
N LEU A 44 -8.57 0.83 -7.86
CA LEU A 44 -7.85 2.12 -7.89
C LEU A 44 -8.44 3.16 -6.93
N TRP A 45 -9.74 3.06 -6.64
CA TRP A 45 -10.48 3.92 -5.72
C TRP A 45 -11.19 3.11 -4.63
N HIS A 46 -10.69 1.92 -4.29
CA HIS A 46 -11.17 1.12 -3.17
C HIS A 46 -10.20 1.23 -1.98
N GLU A 47 -10.69 0.90 -0.79
CA GLU A 47 -9.84 0.63 0.38
C GLU A 47 -8.89 -0.53 0.07
N LEU A 48 -7.61 -0.33 0.34
CA LEU A 48 -6.55 -1.33 0.14
C LEU A 48 -6.14 -1.98 1.46
N ILE A 49 -6.33 -1.29 2.60
CA ILE A 49 -5.99 -1.84 3.91
C ILE A 49 -6.75 -3.13 4.15
N GLY A 50 -6.00 -4.14 4.59
CA GLY A 50 -6.45 -5.50 4.79
C GLY A 50 -6.37 -6.37 3.54
N LEU A 51 -6.30 -5.84 2.31
CA LEU A 51 -6.13 -6.72 1.14
C LEU A 51 -4.82 -7.51 1.22
N LYS A 52 -4.84 -8.77 0.78
CA LYS A 52 -3.62 -9.55 0.62
C LYS A 52 -2.97 -9.11 -0.69
N ALA A 53 -1.68 -8.78 -0.63
CA ALA A 53 -0.92 -8.25 -1.74
C ALA A 53 0.43 -8.97 -1.88
N LYS A 54 0.87 -9.13 -3.13
CA LYS A 54 2.17 -9.68 -3.50
C LYS A 54 2.86 -8.77 -4.50
N ILE A 55 4.15 -8.55 -4.31
CA ILE A 55 4.98 -7.83 -5.29
C ILE A 55 5.42 -8.81 -6.37
N ILE A 56 4.90 -8.63 -7.59
CA ILE A 56 5.20 -9.51 -8.73
C ILE A 56 6.34 -9.00 -9.59
N ARG A 57 6.57 -7.68 -9.61
CA ARG A 57 7.72 -7.04 -10.26
C ARG A 57 8.12 -5.81 -9.47
N ALA A 58 9.41 -5.49 -9.49
CA ALA A 58 9.93 -4.28 -8.88
C ALA A 58 11.19 -3.81 -9.59
N SER A 59 11.50 -2.52 -9.49
CA SER A 59 12.79 -1.99 -9.94
C SER A 59 13.96 -2.46 -9.07
N HIS A 60 13.68 -2.76 -7.79
CA HIS A 60 14.64 -3.34 -6.86
C HIS A 60 14.32 -4.83 -6.67
N PRO A 61 15.22 -5.77 -7.07
CA PRO A 61 14.93 -7.20 -7.03
C PRO A 61 14.55 -7.75 -5.66
N GLU A 62 15.10 -7.19 -4.58
CA GLU A 62 14.81 -7.60 -3.19
C GLU A 62 13.35 -7.41 -2.78
N LEU A 63 12.61 -6.56 -3.50
CA LEU A 63 11.19 -6.35 -3.22
C LEU A 63 10.30 -7.44 -3.83
N VAL A 64 10.79 -8.14 -4.86
CA VAL A 64 9.99 -9.15 -5.57
C VAL A 64 9.72 -10.35 -4.64
N GLY A 65 8.48 -10.82 -4.64
CA GLY A 65 8.06 -11.95 -3.82
C GLY A 65 7.61 -11.58 -2.40
N ILE A 66 7.80 -10.33 -1.95
CA ILE A 66 7.19 -9.85 -0.70
C ILE A 66 5.67 -10.03 -0.80
N GLU A 67 5.10 -10.73 0.18
CA GLU A 67 3.69 -11.07 0.25
C GLU A 67 3.17 -10.86 1.68
N GLY A 68 1.93 -10.40 1.80
CA GLY A 68 1.28 -10.19 3.10
C GLY A 68 0.01 -9.38 3.00
N TYR A 69 -0.49 -8.92 4.14
CA TYR A 69 -1.66 -8.03 4.19
C TYR A 69 -1.24 -6.57 4.22
N VAL A 70 -1.96 -5.71 3.50
CA VAL A 70 -1.75 -4.26 3.58
C VAL A 70 -2.19 -3.77 4.96
N LEU A 71 -1.26 -3.18 5.71
CA LEU A 71 -1.52 -2.64 7.05
C LEU A 71 -1.84 -1.15 7.01
N ASP A 72 -1.18 -0.41 6.14
CA ASP A 72 -1.29 1.04 6.05
C ASP A 72 -0.98 1.52 4.63
N GLU A 73 -1.49 2.70 4.29
CA GLU A 73 -1.27 3.34 3.00
C GLU A 73 -1.01 4.83 3.17
N THR A 74 0.09 5.31 2.58
CA THR A 74 0.35 6.74 2.45
C THR A 74 0.23 7.17 1.00
N ARG A 75 0.50 8.45 0.71
CA ARG A 75 0.48 8.97 -0.67
C ARG A 75 1.33 8.13 -1.63
N ASN A 76 2.54 7.75 -1.20
CA ASN A 76 3.56 7.15 -2.07
C ASN A 76 3.96 5.74 -1.63
N THR A 77 3.53 5.28 -0.45
CA THR A 77 3.94 3.97 0.08
C THR A 77 2.77 3.11 0.49
N LEU A 78 2.98 1.80 0.48
CA LEU A 78 2.13 0.79 1.09
C LEU A 78 2.93 0.06 2.17
N THR A 79 2.31 -0.18 3.32
CA THR A 79 2.91 -1.02 4.36
C THR A 79 2.33 -2.41 4.25
N ILE A 80 3.17 -3.41 3.98
CA ILE A 80 2.76 -4.82 3.85
C ILE A 80 3.28 -5.61 5.05
N CYS A 81 2.39 -6.37 5.68
CA CYS A 81 2.66 -7.21 6.82
C CYS A 81 2.68 -8.69 6.38
N GLY A 82 3.88 -9.23 6.20
CA GLY A 82 4.15 -10.65 5.95
C GLY A 82 4.88 -11.27 7.15
N GLU A 83 5.96 -12.02 6.89
CA GLU A 83 6.90 -12.47 7.95
C GLU A 83 7.47 -11.31 8.77
N ARG A 84 7.63 -10.16 8.13
CA ARG A 84 7.96 -8.88 8.75
C ARG A 84 7.16 -7.76 8.10
N VAL A 85 7.27 -6.57 8.66
CA VAL A 85 6.66 -5.37 8.10
C VAL A 85 7.59 -4.73 7.08
N TRP A 86 7.04 -4.46 5.91
CA TRP A 86 7.73 -3.82 4.80
C TRP A 86 7.04 -2.51 4.43
N VAL A 87 7.83 -1.48 4.16
CA VAL A 87 7.34 -0.22 3.59
C VAL A 87 7.75 -0.19 2.13
N ILE A 88 6.76 -0.25 1.25
CA ILE A 88 6.94 -0.45 -0.19
C ILE A 88 6.62 0.86 -0.92
N PRO A 89 7.57 1.46 -1.65
CA PRO A 89 7.31 2.57 -2.56
C PRO A 89 6.46 2.11 -3.75
N LYS A 90 5.34 2.80 -3.99
CA LYS A 90 4.34 2.43 -5.00
C LYS A 90 4.85 2.60 -6.44
N ASP A 91 5.71 3.57 -6.69
CA ASP A 91 6.13 4.01 -8.02
C ASP A 91 7.13 3.08 -8.73
N VAL A 92 7.66 2.10 -7.99
CA VAL A 92 8.70 1.16 -8.46
C VAL A 92 8.25 -0.30 -8.44
N VAL A 93 6.97 -0.60 -8.18
CA VAL A 93 6.44 -1.96 -8.04
C VAL A 93 5.20 -2.23 -8.89
N GLU A 94 5.02 -3.49 -9.27
CA GLU A 94 3.74 -4.06 -9.71
C GLU A 94 3.21 -4.99 -8.61
N LEU A 95 1.95 -4.80 -8.25
CA LEU A 95 1.28 -5.49 -7.15
C LEU A 95 0.19 -6.41 -7.70
N GLU A 96 0.10 -7.61 -7.15
CA GLU A 96 -1.02 -8.52 -7.33
C GLU A 96 -1.82 -8.60 -6.02
N PHE A 97 -3.08 -8.19 -6.06
CA PHE A 97 -4.01 -8.28 -4.93
C PHE A 97 -4.85 -9.55 -5.05
N GLU A 98 -4.99 -10.26 -3.95
CA GLU A 98 -5.82 -11.47 -3.84
C GLU A 98 -7.16 -11.10 -3.20
N VAL A 99 -8.25 -11.27 -3.96
CA VAL A 99 -9.62 -10.90 -3.58
C VAL A 99 -10.55 -12.06 -3.88
N GLY A 100 -10.94 -12.80 -2.84
CA GLY A 100 -11.64 -14.08 -3.02
C GLY A 100 -10.78 -15.00 -3.90
N ASP A 101 -11.37 -15.58 -4.94
CA ASP A 101 -10.68 -16.43 -5.91
C ASP A 101 -10.02 -15.66 -7.07
N LYS A 102 -10.03 -14.32 -7.02
CA LYS A 102 -9.53 -13.45 -8.09
C LYS A 102 -8.19 -12.84 -7.72
N ARG A 103 -7.35 -12.66 -8.75
CA ARG A 103 -6.09 -11.92 -8.67
C ARG A 103 -6.17 -10.68 -9.53
N ILE A 104 -5.84 -9.53 -8.94
CA ILE A 104 -5.92 -8.22 -9.60
C ILE A 104 -4.53 -7.62 -9.64
N ARG A 105 -3.99 -7.41 -10.84
CA ARG A 105 -2.67 -6.81 -11.05
C ARG A 105 -2.78 -5.32 -11.30
N ILE A 106 -1.93 -4.54 -10.65
CA ILE A 106 -1.89 -3.08 -10.77
C ILE A 106 -0.44 -2.60 -10.80
N ASN A 107 -0.14 -1.66 -11.69
CA ASN A 107 1.08 -0.88 -11.57
C ASN A 107 0.95 0.07 -10.38
N GLY A 108 1.85 -0.02 -9.40
CA GLY A 108 1.72 0.76 -8.17
C GLY A 108 1.68 2.29 -8.41
N ARG A 109 2.19 2.79 -9.55
CA ARG A 109 2.05 4.19 -9.95
C ARG A 109 0.59 4.65 -10.05
N GLU A 110 -0.32 3.76 -10.43
CA GLU A 110 -1.76 4.07 -10.52
C GLU A 110 -2.38 4.31 -9.13
N LEU A 111 -1.77 3.72 -8.09
CA LEU A 111 -2.15 3.86 -6.68
C LEU A 111 -1.50 5.08 -6.01
N ILE A 112 -0.75 5.91 -6.74
CA ILE A 112 -0.21 7.15 -6.18
C ILE A 112 -1.37 8.09 -5.82
N GLY A 113 -1.35 8.54 -4.56
CA GLY A 113 -2.44 9.27 -3.93
C GLY A 113 -2.69 8.75 -2.52
N ARG A 114 -3.14 9.63 -1.63
CA ARG A 114 -3.61 9.21 -0.30
C ARG A 114 -4.94 8.45 -0.44
N PRO A 115 -5.29 7.54 0.48
CA PRO A 115 -6.53 6.76 0.40
C PRO A 115 -7.78 7.62 0.12
N GLU A 116 -7.95 8.70 0.89
CA GLU A 116 -9.07 9.63 0.77
C GLU A 116 -9.11 10.37 -0.57
N MET A 117 -7.95 10.58 -1.20
CA MET A 117 -7.85 11.21 -2.51
C MET A 117 -8.15 10.24 -3.65
N ARG A 118 -7.82 8.95 -3.48
CA ARG A 118 -8.15 7.90 -4.46
C ARG A 118 -9.65 7.65 -4.53
N LEU A 119 -10.36 7.63 -3.39
CA LEU A 119 -11.82 7.48 -3.34
C LEU A 119 -12.54 8.51 -4.23
N LYS A 120 -12.06 9.75 -4.27
CA LYS A 120 -12.62 10.83 -5.09
C LYS A 120 -12.46 10.62 -6.59
N LYS A 121 -11.52 9.78 -7.05
CA LYS A 121 -11.32 9.48 -8.47
C LYS A 121 -12.56 8.80 -9.08
N ARG A 122 -13.36 8.09 -8.27
CA ARG A 122 -14.61 7.46 -8.70
C ARG A 122 -15.59 8.46 -9.35
N TRP A 123 -15.55 9.73 -8.99
CA TRP A 123 -16.50 10.76 -9.44
C TRP A 123 -15.92 11.78 -10.42
N ARG A 124 -14.63 11.69 -10.76
CA ARG A 124 -14.05 12.52 -11.81
C ARG A 124 -14.38 11.88 -13.16
N ARG A 125 -15.40 12.42 -13.84
CA ARG A 125 -15.66 12.21 -15.26
C ARG A 125 -14.76 13.12 -16.10
#